data_AF-A0A4Q8LK80-F1
#
_entry.id   AF-A0A4Q8LK80-F1
#
_cell.length_a   1.000
_cell.length_b   1.000
_cell.length_c   1.000
_cell.angle_alpha   90.00
_cell.angle_beta   90.00
_cell.angle_gamma   90.00
#
_symmetry.space_group_name_H-M   'P 1'
#
loop_
_entity.id
_entity.type
_entity.pdbx_description
1 polymer ?
#
loop_
_entity_poly.entity_id
_entity_poly.type
_entity_poly.pdbx_seq_one_letter_code
_entity_poly.pdbx_strand_id
1 'polypeptide(L)'
;MNWRALVCAAALLAVPAMPAIAQQAAPPSTPAYAPDTGDAWIDARLRDLGAYAPRYPDAFVDEIARYLDVPRAYVVALGQQPNWAPGDVYYACALAKALAQPCRTVVRARTQDDSDGWQGVAQRLTGKGKPIPYRSVRTLLRTSYAHWARPLD
;
A
#
# COMPACT_ATOMS: atom_id res chain seq x y z
N MET A 1 86.41 -9.77 25.55
CA MET A 1 86.09 -9.94 24.12
C MET A 1 85.66 -11.39 23.95
N ASN A 2 84.57 -11.65 23.21
CA ASN A 2 84.00 -12.96 22.86
C ASN A 2 82.86 -13.43 23.79
N TRP A 3 81.60 -13.12 23.45
CA TRP A 3 80.47 -13.94 23.89
C TRP A 3 79.65 -14.39 22.67
N ARG A 4 79.38 -15.69 22.67
CA ARG A 4 78.95 -16.52 21.54
C ARG A 4 77.45 -16.38 21.27
N ALA A 5 77.11 -16.68 20.03
CA ALA A 5 75.79 -16.73 19.41
C ALA A 5 74.65 -17.27 20.29
N LEU A 6 73.48 -16.64 20.14
CA LEU A 6 72.17 -17.25 20.34
C LEU A 6 71.29 -16.82 19.18
N VAL A 7 71.10 -17.75 18.23
CA VAL A 7 70.16 -17.64 17.11
C VAL A 7 68.79 -18.06 17.65
N CYS A 8 67.90 -17.10 17.87
CA CYS A 8 66.49 -17.37 18.16
C CYS A 8 65.73 -17.47 16.83
N ALA A 9 65.45 -18.68 16.39
CA ALA A 9 64.52 -18.95 15.29
C ALA A 9 63.08 -18.80 15.80
N ALA A 10 62.45 -17.66 15.52
CA ALA A 10 61.02 -17.45 15.74
C ALA A 10 60.26 -17.79 14.45
N ALA A 11 59.64 -18.97 14.41
CA ALA A 11 58.71 -19.33 13.34
C ALA A 11 57.36 -18.63 13.56
N LEU A 12 57.08 -17.61 12.74
CA LEU A 12 55.79 -16.92 12.68
C LEU A 12 54.73 -17.84 12.06
N LEU A 13 53.74 -18.27 12.86
CA LEU A 13 52.50 -18.86 12.36
C LEU A 13 51.55 -17.74 11.95
N ALA A 14 51.37 -17.54 10.64
CA ALA A 14 50.36 -16.64 10.10
C ALA A 14 48.98 -17.32 10.14
N VAL A 15 48.11 -16.88 11.05
CA VAL A 15 46.70 -17.27 11.08
C VAL A 15 45.94 -16.37 10.09
N PRO A 16 45.27 -16.91 9.05
CA PRO A 16 44.47 -16.08 8.16
C PRO A 16 43.20 -15.64 8.91
N ALA A 17 43.04 -14.34 9.11
CA ALA A 17 41.80 -13.75 9.60
C ALA A 17 40.70 -13.94 8.53
N MET A 18 39.78 -14.87 8.77
CA MET A 18 38.56 -14.98 7.97
C MET A 18 37.63 -13.80 8.33
N PRO A 19 37.14 -13.02 7.34
CA PRO A 19 36.18 -11.96 7.63
C PRO A 19 34.87 -12.60 8.08
N ALA A 20 34.40 -12.23 9.28
CA ALA A 20 33.07 -12.57 9.74
C ALA A 20 32.05 -11.81 8.87
N ILE A 21 31.38 -12.53 7.98
CA ILE A 21 30.22 -12.00 7.26
C ILE A 21 29.07 -11.94 8.28
N ALA A 22 28.83 -10.76 8.83
CA ALA A 22 27.62 -10.50 9.57
C ALA A 22 26.45 -10.56 8.57
N GLN A 23 25.70 -11.66 8.57
CA GLN A 23 24.42 -11.74 7.86
C GLN A 23 23.47 -10.73 8.52
N GLN A 24 23.35 -9.53 7.94
CA GLN A 24 22.26 -8.64 8.29
C GLN A 24 20.96 -9.37 7.90
N ALA A 25 20.20 -9.82 8.90
CA ALA A 25 18.84 -10.28 8.68
C ALA A 25 18.07 -9.12 8.04
N ALA A 26 17.66 -9.30 6.79
CA ALA A 26 16.74 -8.37 6.16
C ALA A 26 15.49 -8.27 7.05
N PRO A 27 14.99 -7.06 7.34
CA PRO A 27 13.75 -6.93 8.10
C PRO A 27 12.65 -7.71 7.37
N PRO A 28 11.73 -8.36 8.11
CA PRO A 28 10.64 -9.10 7.50
C PRO A 28 9.90 -8.20 6.51
N SER A 29 9.80 -8.64 5.26
CA SER A 29 9.08 -7.91 4.22
C SER A 29 7.60 -7.84 4.62
N THR A 30 7.14 -6.64 4.99
CA THR A 30 5.72 -6.36 5.14
C THR A 30 5.02 -6.80 3.85
N PRO A 31 3.94 -7.58 3.92
CA PRO A 31 3.23 -8.00 2.71
C PRO A 31 2.92 -6.78 1.86
N ALA A 32 3.30 -6.84 0.58
CA ALA A 32 2.98 -5.77 -0.36
C ALA A 32 1.46 -5.60 -0.39
N TYR A 33 0.99 -4.36 -0.28
CA TYR A 33 -0.43 -4.03 -0.34
C TYR A 33 -1.06 -4.61 -1.62
N ALA A 34 -2.07 -5.46 -1.44
CA ALA A 34 -2.79 -6.15 -2.50
C ALA A 34 -4.29 -5.82 -2.37
N PRO A 35 -4.84 -4.92 -3.21
CA PRO A 35 -6.25 -4.54 -3.12
C PRO A 35 -7.21 -5.70 -3.48
N ASP A 36 -6.84 -6.51 -4.47
CA ASP A 36 -7.64 -7.62 -4.99
C ASP A 36 -9.08 -7.21 -5.35
N THR A 37 -9.23 -6.20 -6.21
CA THR A 37 -10.55 -5.71 -6.64
C THR A 37 -11.19 -6.59 -7.70
N GLY A 38 -10.42 -7.46 -8.36
CA GLY A 38 -10.82 -8.22 -9.54
C GLY A 38 -10.68 -7.46 -10.87
N ASP A 39 -10.15 -6.22 -10.86
CA ASP A 39 -9.73 -5.47 -12.05
C ASP A 39 -8.27 -5.01 -11.88
N ALA A 40 -7.37 -5.60 -12.65
CA ALA A 40 -5.92 -5.35 -12.53
C ALA A 40 -5.52 -3.89 -12.80
N TRP A 41 -6.28 -3.17 -13.63
CA TRP A 41 -6.02 -1.75 -13.88
C TRP A 41 -6.36 -0.91 -12.64
N ILE A 42 -7.50 -1.20 -12.00
CA ILE A 42 -7.87 -0.57 -10.73
C ILE A 42 -6.81 -0.90 -9.67
N ASP A 43 -6.42 -2.16 -9.51
CA ASP A 43 -5.44 -2.59 -8.51
C ASP A 43 -4.08 -1.90 -8.67
N ALA A 44 -3.65 -1.66 -9.91
CA ALA A 44 -2.44 -0.89 -10.17
C ALA A 44 -2.57 0.56 -9.68
N ARG A 45 -3.71 1.22 -9.92
CA ARG A 45 -3.94 2.60 -9.44
C ARG A 45 -4.07 2.66 -7.91
N LEU A 46 -4.73 1.70 -7.28
CA LEU A 46 -4.87 1.68 -5.81
C LEU A 46 -3.51 1.51 -5.11
N ARG A 47 -2.62 0.66 -5.65
CA ARG A 47 -1.25 0.54 -5.14
C ARG A 47 -0.47 1.85 -5.29
N ASP A 48 -0.63 2.48 -6.43
CA ASP A 48 0.00 3.74 -6.76
C ASP A 48 -0.48 4.91 -5.87
N LEU A 49 -1.76 4.93 -5.47
CA LEU A 49 -2.28 5.83 -4.45
C LEU A 49 -1.60 5.66 -3.09
N GLY A 50 -1.13 4.44 -2.77
CA GLY A 50 -0.33 4.16 -1.59
C GLY A 50 1.00 4.93 -1.55
N ALA A 51 1.58 5.23 -2.71
CA ALA A 51 2.78 6.08 -2.82
C ALA A 51 2.43 7.57 -2.93
N TYR A 52 1.31 7.90 -3.57
CA TYR A 52 0.88 9.29 -3.78
C TYR A 52 0.41 9.97 -2.49
N ALA A 53 -0.48 9.33 -1.74
CA ALA A 53 -1.15 9.97 -0.61
C ALA A 53 -0.19 10.39 0.54
N PRO A 54 0.84 9.61 0.91
CA PRO A 54 1.81 10.08 1.91
C PRO A 54 2.61 11.31 1.47
N ARG A 55 2.81 11.49 0.16
CA ARG A 55 3.53 12.64 -0.40
C ARG A 55 2.65 13.87 -0.57
N TYR A 56 1.35 13.68 -0.84
CA TYR A 56 0.38 14.74 -1.08
C TYR A 56 -0.91 14.52 -0.28
N PRO A 57 -0.85 14.49 1.07
CA PRO A 57 -1.96 14.06 1.91
C PRO A 57 -3.19 14.97 1.80
N ASP A 58 -3.00 16.28 1.79
CA ASP A 58 -4.12 17.23 1.68
C ASP A 58 -4.80 17.14 0.32
N ALA A 59 -4.04 17.03 -0.77
CA ALA A 59 -4.59 16.90 -2.12
C ALA A 59 -5.37 15.59 -2.30
N PHE A 60 -4.87 14.50 -1.73
CA PHE A 60 -5.57 13.20 -1.72
C PHE A 60 -6.89 13.27 -0.95
N VAL A 61 -6.86 13.81 0.27
CA VAL A 61 -8.04 13.96 1.13
C VAL A 61 -9.08 14.87 0.49
N ASP A 62 -8.64 15.98 -0.09
CA ASP A 62 -9.50 16.97 -0.72
C ASP A 62 -10.17 16.43 -2.00
N GLU A 63 -9.48 15.60 -2.77
CA GLU A 63 -10.05 14.93 -3.95
C GLU A 63 -11.23 14.05 -3.56
N ILE A 64 -11.04 13.19 -2.55
CA ILE A 64 -12.10 12.32 -2.03
C ILE A 64 -13.24 13.17 -1.49
N ALA A 65 -12.91 14.25 -0.77
CA ALA A 65 -13.94 15.08 -0.16
C ALA A 65 -14.82 15.81 -1.18
N ARG A 66 -14.19 16.40 -2.20
CA ARG A 66 -14.91 17.20 -3.22
C ARG A 66 -15.59 16.34 -4.27
N TYR A 67 -14.95 15.27 -4.73
CA TYR A 67 -15.41 14.54 -5.90
C TYR A 67 -16.03 13.18 -5.59
N LEU A 68 -15.82 12.63 -4.39
CA LEU A 68 -16.51 11.41 -3.93
C LEU A 68 -17.60 11.70 -2.89
N ASP A 69 -17.91 12.99 -2.64
CA ASP A 69 -18.98 13.47 -1.75
C ASP A 69 -18.84 12.98 -0.29
N VAL A 70 -17.62 13.01 0.24
CA VAL A 70 -17.29 12.51 1.59
C VAL A 70 -16.83 13.64 2.50
N PRO A 71 -17.30 13.75 3.75
CA PRO A 71 -16.79 14.77 4.66
C PRO A 71 -15.27 14.62 4.86
N ARG A 72 -14.51 15.69 4.65
CA ARG A 72 -13.03 15.72 4.77
C ARG A 72 -12.55 15.07 6.06
N ALA A 73 -13.15 15.45 7.18
CA ALA A 73 -12.82 14.92 8.50
C ALA A 73 -12.99 13.39 8.60
N TYR A 74 -13.97 12.83 7.89
CA TYR A 74 -14.18 11.39 7.84
C TYR A 74 -13.09 10.68 7.04
N VAL A 75 -12.64 11.26 5.91
CA VAL A 75 -11.53 10.71 5.11
C VAL A 75 -10.24 10.68 5.92
N VAL A 76 -9.92 11.76 6.63
CA VAL A 76 -8.76 11.84 7.52
C VAL A 76 -8.84 10.80 8.63
N ALA A 77 -9.97 10.71 9.32
CA ALA A 77 -10.16 9.73 10.39
C ALA A 77 -10.06 8.28 9.90
N LEU A 78 -10.55 7.99 8.70
CA LEU A 78 -10.46 6.65 8.10
C LEU A 78 -9.02 6.30 7.75
N GLY A 79 -8.25 7.23 7.16
CA GLY A 79 -6.84 7.00 6.83
C GLY A 79 -5.91 6.84 8.03
N GLN A 80 -6.37 7.18 9.24
CA GLN A 80 -5.65 6.93 10.49
C GLN A 80 -5.95 5.56 11.10
N GLN A 81 -6.94 4.83 10.59
CA GLN A 81 -7.28 3.51 11.11
C GLN A 81 -6.22 2.47 10.68
N PRO A 82 -5.90 1.50 11.55
CA PRO A 82 -5.07 0.38 11.15
C PRO A 82 -5.73 -0.38 9.99
N ASN A 83 -4.91 -0.95 9.10
CA ASN A 83 -5.33 -1.75 7.95
C ASN A 83 -6.13 -0.99 6.86
N TRP A 84 -6.15 0.34 6.90
CA TRP A 84 -6.68 1.19 5.82
C TRP A 84 -5.55 1.83 5.02
N ALA A 85 -5.18 1.22 3.89
CA ALA A 85 -4.24 1.85 2.96
C ALA A 85 -4.92 3.02 2.23
N PRO A 86 -4.18 3.99 1.67
CA PRO A 86 -4.78 5.05 0.85
C PRO A 86 -5.62 4.54 -0.32
N GLY A 87 -5.18 3.47 -0.98
CA GLY A 87 -5.98 2.80 -2.02
C GLY A 87 -7.32 2.29 -1.49
N ASP A 88 -7.37 1.83 -0.25
CA ASP A 88 -8.59 1.33 0.39
C ASP A 88 -9.58 2.45 0.67
N VAL A 89 -9.08 3.55 1.23
CA VAL A 89 -9.87 4.76 1.51
C VAL A 89 -10.51 5.27 0.23
N TYR A 90 -9.74 5.36 -0.85
CA TYR A 90 -10.24 5.81 -2.15
C TYR A 90 -11.28 4.82 -2.71
N TYR A 91 -10.94 3.53 -2.79
CA TYR A 91 -11.81 2.53 -3.42
C TYR A 91 -13.14 2.39 -2.69
N ALA A 92 -13.15 2.41 -1.35
CA ALA A 92 -14.37 2.36 -0.57
C ALA A 92 -15.35 3.48 -0.97
N CYS A 93 -14.85 4.71 -1.07
CA CYS A 93 -15.69 5.86 -1.37
C CYS A 93 -16.04 5.95 -2.87
N ALA A 94 -15.13 5.55 -3.77
CA ALA A 94 -15.41 5.51 -5.21
C ALA A 94 -16.46 4.43 -5.55
N LEU A 95 -16.34 3.24 -4.94
CA LEU A 95 -17.34 2.18 -5.07
C LEU A 95 -18.69 2.63 -4.50
N ALA A 96 -18.70 3.29 -3.34
CA ALA A 96 -19.92 3.83 -2.74
C ALA A 96 -20.61 4.82 -3.68
N LYS A 97 -19.85 5.77 -4.27
CA LYS A 97 -20.37 6.72 -5.25
C LYS A 97 -20.93 6.01 -6.49
N ALA A 98 -20.21 5.00 -7.01
CA ALA A 98 -20.66 4.21 -8.15
C ALA A 98 -21.95 3.42 -7.86
N LEU A 99 -22.17 3.01 -6.60
CA LEU A 99 -23.37 2.31 -6.13
C LEU A 99 -24.48 3.26 -5.62
N ALA A 100 -24.27 4.58 -5.67
CA ALA A 100 -25.16 5.58 -5.07
C ALA A 100 -25.46 5.32 -3.57
N GLN A 101 -24.42 4.94 -2.82
CA GLN A 101 -24.48 4.68 -1.38
C GLN A 101 -23.54 5.62 -0.61
N PRO A 102 -23.77 5.85 0.69
CA PRO A 102 -22.81 6.57 1.54
C PRO A 102 -21.48 5.80 1.63
N CYS A 103 -20.32 6.49 1.60
CA CYS A 103 -19.01 5.84 1.77
C CYS A 103 -18.92 4.99 3.05
N ARG A 104 -19.56 5.46 4.14
CA ARG A 104 -19.66 4.72 5.41
C ARG A 104 -20.25 3.31 5.26
N THR A 105 -21.18 3.10 4.33
CA THR A 105 -21.79 1.79 4.09
C THR A 105 -20.76 0.79 3.58
N VAL A 106 -19.92 1.20 2.62
CA VAL A 106 -18.87 0.36 2.04
C VAL A 106 -17.73 0.14 3.03
N VAL A 107 -17.32 1.18 3.75
CA VAL A 107 -16.31 1.08 4.83
C VAL A 107 -16.74 0.07 5.89
N ARG A 108 -18.00 0.13 6.33
CA ARG A 108 -18.54 -0.83 7.30
C ARG A 108 -18.56 -2.25 6.75
N ALA A 109 -18.99 -2.43 5.49
CA ALA A 109 -19.04 -3.75 4.87
C ALA A 109 -17.65 -4.41 4.83
N ARG A 110 -16.61 -3.66 4.43
CA ARG A 110 -15.24 -4.17 4.48
C ARG A 110 -14.77 -4.45 5.91
N THR A 111 -15.02 -3.53 6.84
CA THR A 111 -14.58 -3.69 8.24
C THR A 111 -15.21 -4.92 8.91
N GLN A 112 -16.43 -5.28 8.50
CA GLN A 112 -17.13 -6.46 8.99
C GLN A 112 -16.57 -7.76 8.42
N ASP A 113 -16.17 -7.75 7.15
CA ASP A 113 -15.66 -8.92 6.44
C ASP A 113 -14.86 -8.46 5.21
N ASP A 114 -13.54 -8.65 5.27
CA ASP A 114 -12.59 -8.40 4.19
C ASP A 114 -11.84 -9.67 3.74
N SER A 115 -12.30 -10.88 4.12
CA SER A 115 -11.57 -12.13 3.88
C SER A 115 -11.34 -12.43 2.39
N ASP A 116 -12.27 -11.97 1.55
CA ASP A 116 -12.29 -12.17 0.10
C ASP A 116 -11.75 -10.95 -0.68
N GLY A 117 -11.01 -10.07 0.01
CA GLY A 117 -10.49 -8.83 -0.57
C GLY A 117 -11.58 -7.86 -1.03
N TRP A 118 -11.20 -6.88 -1.85
CA TRP A 118 -12.15 -5.90 -2.36
C TRP A 118 -13.16 -6.50 -3.34
N GLN A 119 -12.78 -7.54 -4.09
CA GLN A 119 -13.65 -8.20 -5.03
C GLN A 119 -14.87 -8.79 -4.31
N GLY A 120 -14.67 -9.53 -3.20
CA GLY A 120 -15.77 -10.11 -2.44
C GLY A 120 -16.67 -9.04 -1.81
N VAL A 121 -16.08 -7.99 -1.21
CA VAL A 121 -16.82 -6.85 -0.67
C VAL A 121 -17.69 -6.18 -1.75
N ALA A 122 -17.12 -5.91 -2.91
CA ALA A 122 -17.82 -5.28 -4.02
C ALA A 122 -18.96 -6.16 -4.58
N GLN A 123 -18.76 -7.48 -4.69
CA GLN A 123 -19.81 -8.41 -5.10
C GLN A 123 -20.97 -8.42 -4.11
N ARG A 124 -20.68 -8.51 -2.80
CA ARG A 124 -21.71 -8.49 -1.74
C ARG A 124 -22.54 -7.20 -1.78
N LEU A 125 -21.89 -6.05 -1.94
CA LEU A 125 -22.54 -4.74 -2.00
C LEU A 125 -23.35 -4.52 -3.28
N THR A 126 -22.86 -4.98 -4.42
CA THR A 126 -23.56 -4.85 -5.71
C THR A 126 -24.81 -5.74 -5.72
N GLY A 127 -24.73 -6.92 -5.10
CA GLY A 127 -25.81 -7.88 -4.99
C GLY A 127 -25.72 -9.01 -6.02
N LYS A 128 -26.36 -10.13 -5.69
CA LYS A 128 -26.28 -11.38 -6.45
C LYS A 128 -26.66 -11.18 -7.92
N GLY A 129 -25.81 -11.64 -8.83
CA GLY A 129 -26.04 -11.62 -10.28
C GLY A 129 -25.86 -10.25 -10.94
N LYS A 130 -25.47 -9.21 -10.19
CA LYS A 130 -25.17 -7.89 -10.75
C LYS A 130 -23.66 -7.69 -10.92
N PRO A 131 -23.21 -7.08 -12.02
CA PRO A 131 -21.79 -6.82 -12.24
C PRO A 131 -21.30 -5.68 -11.33
N ILE A 132 -20.09 -5.82 -10.78
CA ILE A 132 -19.41 -4.74 -10.05
C ILE A 132 -19.28 -3.52 -11.00
N PRO A 133 -19.52 -2.28 -10.55
CA PRO A 133 -19.51 -1.10 -11.41
C PRO A 133 -18.09 -0.61 -11.75
N TYR A 134 -17.21 -1.49 -12.25
CA TYR A 134 -15.81 -1.16 -12.57
C TYR A 134 -15.70 0.02 -13.52
N ARG A 135 -16.59 0.13 -14.53
CA ARG A 135 -16.58 1.26 -15.46
C ARG A 135 -16.68 2.60 -14.74
N SER A 136 -17.61 2.73 -13.80
CA SER A 136 -17.80 3.96 -13.02
C SER A 136 -16.61 4.24 -12.12
N VAL A 137 -16.07 3.22 -11.44
CA VAL A 137 -14.88 3.36 -10.59
C VAL A 137 -13.65 3.78 -11.42
N ARG A 138 -13.46 3.21 -12.61
CA ARG A 138 -12.38 3.60 -13.53
C ARG A 138 -12.52 5.04 -14.00
N THR A 139 -13.74 5.49 -14.31
CA THR A 139 -13.99 6.89 -14.65
C THR A 139 -13.58 7.82 -13.50
N LEU A 140 -14.01 7.52 -12.26
CA LEU A 140 -13.63 8.31 -11.09
C LEU A 140 -12.11 8.36 -10.90
N LEU A 141 -11.42 7.22 -10.99
CA LEU A 141 -9.96 7.15 -10.91
C LEU A 141 -9.29 8.00 -12.00
N ARG A 142 -9.72 7.88 -13.26
CA ARG A 142 -9.14 8.69 -14.35
C ARG A 142 -9.34 10.18 -14.12
N THR A 143 -10.51 10.58 -13.65
CA THR A 143 -10.80 11.98 -13.32
C THR A 143 -9.90 12.48 -12.20
N SER A 144 -9.75 11.72 -11.11
CA SER A 144 -8.85 12.11 -10.02
C SER A 144 -7.38 12.21 -10.44
N TYR A 145 -6.90 11.25 -11.24
CA TYR A 145 -5.56 11.31 -11.80
C TYR A 145 -5.35 12.53 -12.70
N ALA A 146 -6.36 12.91 -13.49
CA ALA A 146 -6.32 14.12 -14.31
C ALA A 146 -6.24 15.38 -13.43
N HIS A 147 -7.04 15.48 -12.35
CA HIS A 147 -6.97 16.63 -11.42
C HIS A 147 -5.61 16.77 -10.75
N TRP A 148 -4.96 15.64 -10.43
CA TRP A 148 -3.62 15.63 -9.86
C TRP A 148 -2.50 15.79 -10.89
N ALA A 149 -2.83 15.92 -12.18
CA ALA A 149 -1.88 15.87 -13.29
C ALA A 149 -0.93 14.65 -13.21
N ARG A 150 -1.48 13.52 -12.76
CA ARG A 150 -0.74 12.28 -12.49
C ARG A 150 -0.85 11.33 -13.68
N PRO A 151 0.26 10.72 -14.13
CA PRO A 151 0.23 9.87 -15.32
C PRO A 151 -0.56 8.57 -15.09
N LEU A 152 -1.12 8.06 -16.19
CA LEU A 152 -1.92 6.84 -16.28
C LEU A 152 -1.22 5.81 -17.18
N ASP A 153 0.07 5.64 -16.97
CA ASP A 153 0.93 4.63 -17.59
C ASP A 153 0.72 3.24 -17.00
#